data_AF-G7WD50-F1
#
_entry.id   AF-G7WD50-F1
#
_cell.length_a   1.000
_cell.length_b   1.000
_cell.length_c   1.000
_cell.angle_alpha   90.00
_cell.angle_beta   90.00
_cell.angle_gamma   90.00
#
_symmetry.space_group_name_H-M   'P 1'
#
loop_
_entity.id
_entity.type
_entity.pdbx_description
1 polymer ?
#
loop_
_entity_poly.entity_id
_entity_poly.type
_entity_poly.pdbx_seq_one_letter_code
_entity_poly.pdbx_strand_id
1 'polypeptide(L)'
;MECRECLGNISAFIDGELGGDLQEQMEAHLQTCEDCQSVAHQLRSLNSGLVQAYASIQAPLNLEERILISIKMEKKKAKQQFALTAFVLVLLLCPFMLFSSLVWRFLQIIYAVGSLLGQLETALMRFFPLTFSWVIGGSAILLSIGGILLVRAMLKGFHVNEVLS
;
A
#
# COMPACT_ATOMS: atom_id res chain seq x y z
N MET A 1 -44.25 23.69 -4.38
CA MET A 1 -44.48 22.49 -5.20
C MET A 1 -45.97 22.37 -5.52
N GLU A 2 -46.28 22.13 -6.78
CA GLU A 2 -47.65 21.89 -7.27
C GLU A 2 -48.05 20.41 -7.11
N CYS A 3 -49.35 20.10 -7.01
CA CYS A 3 -49.81 18.70 -6.86
C CYS A 3 -49.33 17.79 -8.00
N ARG A 4 -49.27 18.31 -9.24
CA ARG A 4 -48.77 17.55 -10.40
C ARG A 4 -47.31 17.13 -10.23
N GLU A 5 -46.50 18.01 -9.66
CA GLU A 5 -45.08 17.77 -9.41
C GLU A 5 -44.88 16.81 -8.23
N CYS A 6 -45.70 16.95 -7.17
CA CYS A 6 -45.75 16.00 -6.06
C CYS A 6 -46.08 14.59 -6.55
N LEU A 7 -47.15 14.44 -7.33
CA LEU A 7 -47.59 13.15 -7.88
C LEU A 7 -46.54 12.53 -8.83
N GLY A 8 -45.80 13.35 -9.57
CA GLY A 8 -44.70 12.88 -10.41
C GLY A 8 -43.54 12.25 -9.62
N ASN A 9 -43.28 12.76 -8.41
CA ASN A 9 -42.15 12.36 -7.57
C ASN A 9 -42.54 11.45 -6.39
N ILE A 10 -43.84 11.14 -6.22
CA ILE A 10 -44.37 10.44 -5.04
C ILE A 10 -43.83 9.02 -4.87
N SER A 11 -43.53 8.31 -5.96
CA SER A 11 -42.90 6.99 -5.89
C SER A 11 -41.47 7.10 -5.38
N ALA A 12 -40.66 7.96 -6.01
CA ALA A 12 -39.27 8.19 -5.61
C ALA A 12 -39.16 8.66 -4.15
N PHE A 13 -40.14 9.45 -3.68
CA PHE A 13 -40.23 9.83 -2.27
C PHE A 13 -40.47 8.64 -1.34
N ILE A 14 -41.40 7.75 -1.70
CA ILE A 14 -41.70 6.54 -0.91
C ILE A 14 -40.51 5.57 -0.90
N ASP A 15 -39.79 5.47 -2.01
CA ASP A 15 -38.62 4.60 -2.17
C ASP A 15 -37.35 5.20 -1.51
N GLY A 16 -37.41 6.46 -1.04
CA GLY A 16 -36.29 7.14 -0.39
C GLY A 16 -35.19 7.59 -1.36
N GLU A 17 -35.51 7.73 -2.64
CA GLU A 17 -34.57 8.12 -3.70
C GLU A 17 -34.45 9.63 -3.88
N LEU A 18 -35.34 10.41 -3.25
CA LEU A 18 -35.24 11.87 -3.23
C LEU A 18 -34.26 12.33 -2.16
N GLY A 19 -33.52 13.40 -2.46
CA GLY A 19 -32.61 14.02 -1.50
C GLY A 19 -32.70 15.54 -1.52
N GLY A 20 -32.19 16.15 -0.45
CA GLY A 20 -32.09 17.61 -0.31
C GLY A 20 -33.45 18.33 -0.35
N ASP A 21 -33.45 19.53 -0.93
CA ASP A 21 -34.59 20.45 -0.96
C ASP A 21 -35.87 19.85 -1.54
N LEU A 22 -35.75 18.87 -2.44
CA LEU A 22 -36.91 18.23 -3.07
C LEU A 22 -37.66 17.32 -2.09
N GLN A 23 -36.94 16.65 -1.19
CA GLN A 23 -37.55 15.84 -0.14
C GLN A 23 -38.32 16.73 0.86
N GLU A 24 -37.73 17.84 1.30
CA GLU A 24 -38.37 18.78 2.22
C GLU A 24 -39.63 19.40 1.62
N GLN A 25 -39.58 19.79 0.35
CA GLN A 25 -40.75 20.30 -0.38
C GLN A 25 -41.86 19.26 -0.49
N MET A 26 -41.51 17.99 -0.69
CA MET A 26 -42.49 16.88 -0.70
C MET A 26 -43.14 16.67 0.66
N GLU A 27 -42.35 16.66 1.73
CA GLU A 27 -42.88 16.53 3.09
C GLU A 27 -43.83 17.68 3.44
N ALA A 28 -43.45 18.93 3.14
CA ALA A 28 -44.28 20.10 3.37
C ALA A 28 -45.61 20.05 2.60
N HIS A 29 -45.59 19.58 1.35
CA HIS A 29 -46.80 19.45 0.54
C HIS A 29 -47.71 18.32 1.02
N LEU A 30 -47.15 17.16 1.40
CA LEU A 30 -47.93 16.03 1.92
C LEU A 30 -48.57 16.32 3.28
N GLN A 31 -48.05 17.29 4.04
CA GLN A 31 -48.67 17.79 5.27
C GLN A 31 -49.87 18.72 5.02
N THR A 32 -49.93 19.35 3.84
CA THR A 32 -50.91 20.41 3.52
C THR A 32 -51.96 19.97 2.50
N CYS A 33 -51.69 18.93 1.71
CA CYS A 33 -52.59 18.44 0.67
C CYS A 33 -53.10 17.02 0.97
N GLU A 34 -54.39 16.90 1.31
CA GLU A 34 -55.05 15.62 1.61
C GLU A 34 -55.09 14.67 0.40
N ASP A 35 -55.24 15.18 -0.82
CA ASP A 35 -55.28 14.37 -2.04
C ASP A 35 -53.94 13.66 -2.27
N CYS A 36 -52.84 14.40 -2.23
CA CYS A 36 -51.50 13.85 -2.38
C CYS A 36 -51.14 12.90 -1.21
N GLN A 37 -51.61 13.21 0.00
CA GLN A 37 -51.43 12.34 1.16
C GLN A 37 -52.17 11.00 1.00
N SER A 38 -53.40 11.02 0.49
CA SER A 38 -54.19 9.83 0.18
C SER A 38 -53.48 8.93 -0.83
N VAL A 39 -52.96 9.52 -1.92
CA VAL A 39 -52.18 8.78 -2.92
C VAL A 39 -50.91 8.18 -2.30
N ALA A 40 -50.16 8.95 -1.51
CA ALA A 40 -48.98 8.43 -0.82
C ALA A 40 -49.32 7.24 0.10
N HIS A 41 -50.43 7.32 0.82
CA HIS A 41 -50.90 6.24 1.69
C HIS A 41 -51.27 4.99 0.90
N GLN A 42 -51.96 5.14 -0.23
CA GLN A 42 -52.29 4.02 -1.12
C GLN A 42 -51.03 3.33 -1.64
N LEU A 43 -50.04 4.09 -2.13
CA LEU A 43 -48.78 3.51 -2.60
C LEU A 43 -48.01 2.80 -1.49
N ARG A 44 -47.95 3.39 -0.28
CA ARG A 44 -47.32 2.74 0.89
C ARG A 44 -48.01 1.44 1.27
N SER A 45 -49.34 1.41 1.21
CA SER A 45 -50.13 0.20 1.48
C SER A 45 -49.90 -0.89 0.44
N LEU A 46 -49.70 -0.51 -0.83
CA LEU A 46 -49.34 -1.46 -1.88
C LEU A 46 -47.93 -2.01 -1.65
N ASN A 47 -46.97 -1.15 -1.33
CA ASN A 47 -45.59 -1.56 -1.03
C ASN A 47 -45.54 -2.50 0.19
N SER A 48 -46.23 -2.18 1.28
CA SER A 48 -46.28 -3.06 2.46
C SER A 48 -46.95 -4.40 2.14
N GLY A 49 -48.00 -4.41 1.33
CA GLY A 49 -48.64 -5.64 0.83
C GLY A 49 -47.69 -6.51 0.01
N LEU A 50 -46.87 -5.90 -0.86
CA LEU A 50 -45.82 -6.59 -1.61
C LEU A 50 -44.75 -7.16 -0.66
N VAL A 51 -44.21 -6.34 0.25
CA VAL A 51 -43.21 -6.80 1.21
C VAL A 51 -43.74 -7.99 2.01
N GLN A 52 -44.99 -7.95 2.46
CA GLN A 52 -45.58 -9.05 3.20
C GLN A 52 -45.80 -10.31 2.35
N ALA A 53 -46.20 -10.16 1.09
CA ALA A 53 -46.34 -11.30 0.17
C ALA A 53 -44.99 -11.99 -0.06
N TYR A 54 -43.92 -11.21 -0.25
CA TYR A 54 -42.58 -11.72 -0.53
C TYR A 54 -41.81 -12.13 0.74
N ALA A 55 -42.22 -11.71 1.93
CA ALA A 55 -41.59 -12.10 3.21
C ALA A 55 -41.60 -13.61 3.46
N SER A 56 -42.54 -14.33 2.84
CA SER A 56 -42.64 -15.79 2.93
C SER A 56 -41.64 -16.55 2.04
N ILE A 57 -41.00 -15.86 1.10
CA ILE A 57 -40.04 -16.47 0.18
C ILE A 57 -38.73 -16.70 0.92
N GLN A 58 -38.49 -17.95 1.29
CA GLN A 58 -37.21 -18.34 1.88
C GLN A 58 -36.10 -18.23 0.84
N ALA A 59 -35.01 -17.57 1.22
CA ALA A 59 -33.79 -17.57 0.41
C ALA A 59 -33.30 -19.02 0.22
N PRO A 60 -32.78 -19.38 -0.97
CA PRO A 60 -32.27 -20.72 -1.20
C PRO A 60 -31.11 -21.04 -0.24
N LEU A 61 -31.08 -22.29 0.22
CA LEU A 61 -29.99 -22.82 1.04
C LEU A 61 -28.65 -22.52 0.35
N ASN A 62 -27.68 -22.01 1.13
CA ASN A 62 -26.33 -21.64 0.68
C ASN A 62 -26.24 -20.41 -0.25
N LEU A 63 -27.26 -19.54 -0.32
CA LEU A 63 -27.16 -18.29 -1.07
C LEU A 63 -26.00 -17.42 -0.57
N GLU A 64 -25.91 -17.21 0.74
CA GLU A 64 -24.86 -16.40 1.37
C GLU A 64 -23.46 -16.94 1.05
N GLU A 65 -23.28 -18.26 1.18
CA GLU A 65 -22.02 -18.91 0.87
C GLU A 65 -21.64 -18.72 -0.61
N ARG A 66 -22.60 -18.91 -1.53
CA ARG A 66 -22.37 -18.69 -2.98
C ARG A 66 -21.98 -17.25 -3.29
N ILE A 67 -22.61 -16.27 -2.63
CA ILE A 67 -22.27 -14.85 -2.78
C ILE A 67 -20.85 -14.59 -2.27
N LEU A 68 -20.52 -15.06 -1.06
CA LEU A 68 -19.19 -14.91 -0.46
C LEU A 68 -18.09 -15.54 -1.32
N ILE A 69 -18.34 -16.74 -1.85
CA ILE A 69 -17.41 -17.42 -2.77
C ILE A 69 -17.22 -16.57 -4.04
N SER A 70 -18.29 -16.07 -4.62
CA SER A 70 -18.23 -15.26 -5.84
C SER A 70 -17.42 -13.98 -5.63
N ILE A 71 -17.65 -13.26 -4.54
CA ILE A 71 -16.89 -12.05 -4.18
C ILE A 71 -15.41 -12.37 -3.97
N LYS A 72 -15.08 -13.48 -3.27
CA LYS A 72 -13.69 -13.91 -3.06
C LYS A 72 -13.00 -14.25 -4.38
N MET A 73 -13.69 -14.92 -5.30
CA MET A 73 -13.16 -15.28 -6.61
C MET A 73 -12.88 -14.04 -7.47
N GLU A 74 -13.78 -13.06 -7.50
CA GLU A 74 -13.57 -11.80 -8.23
C GLU A 74 -12.36 -11.02 -7.68
N LYS A 75 -12.27 -10.87 -6.36
CA LYS A 75 -11.12 -10.22 -5.72
C LYS A 75 -9.80 -10.92 -6.03
N LYS A 76 -9.79 -12.26 -6.02
CA LYS A 76 -8.61 -13.06 -6.35
C LYS A 76 -8.19 -12.87 -7.82
N LYS A 77 -9.15 -12.90 -8.76
CA LYS A 77 -8.89 -12.67 -10.19
C LYS A 77 -8.30 -11.29 -10.44
N ALA A 78 -8.88 -10.24 -9.85
CA ALA A 78 -8.37 -8.87 -9.98
C ALA A 78 -6.93 -8.74 -9.44
N LYS A 79 -6.65 -9.29 -8.26
CA LYS A 79 -5.30 -9.30 -7.67
C LYS A 79 -4.30 -10.08 -8.54
N GLN A 80 -4.72 -11.24 -9.05
CA GLN A 80 -3.86 -12.09 -9.90
C GLN A 80 -3.56 -11.41 -11.24
N GLN A 81 -4.55 -10.78 -11.87
CA GLN A 81 -4.36 -10.02 -13.09
C GLN A 81 -3.39 -8.86 -12.86
N PHE A 82 -3.56 -8.10 -11.79
CA PHE A 82 -2.65 -7.02 -11.43
C PHE A 82 -1.22 -7.50 -11.17
N ALA A 83 -1.05 -8.60 -10.43
CA ALA A 83 0.26 -9.17 -10.16
C ALA A 83 0.96 -9.65 -11.46
N LEU A 84 0.20 -10.26 -12.37
CA LEU A 84 0.73 -10.75 -13.64
C LEU A 84 1.08 -9.60 -14.58
N THR A 85 0.24 -8.57 -14.71
CA THR A 85 0.57 -7.38 -15.52
C THR A 85 1.78 -6.63 -14.97
N ALA A 86 1.87 -6.47 -13.65
CA ALA A 86 3.05 -5.87 -13.02
C ALA A 86 4.32 -6.69 -13.28
N PHE A 87 4.27 -8.01 -13.13
CA PHE A 87 5.41 -8.89 -13.39
C PHE A 87 5.88 -8.81 -14.85
N VAL A 88 4.95 -8.88 -15.81
CA VAL A 88 5.27 -8.76 -17.24
C VAL A 88 5.89 -7.41 -17.56
N LEU A 89 5.37 -6.32 -17.00
CA LEU A 89 5.91 -4.98 -17.19
C LEU A 89 7.34 -4.86 -16.63
N VAL A 90 7.59 -5.39 -15.43
CA VAL A 90 8.93 -5.42 -14.83
C VAL A 90 9.90 -6.25 -15.68
N LEU A 91 9.47 -7.43 -16.14
CA LEU A 91 10.27 -8.30 -17.00
C LEU A 91 10.69 -7.60 -18.30
N LEU A 92 9.79 -6.81 -18.90
CA LEU A 92 10.06 -6.09 -20.15
C LEU A 92 10.92 -4.84 -19.94
N LEU A 93 10.70 -4.09 -18.85
CA LEU A 93 11.40 -2.81 -18.61
C LEU A 93 12.79 -2.99 -17.97
N CYS A 94 12.97 -4.01 -17.12
CA CYS A 94 14.24 -4.27 -16.43
C CYS A 94 15.44 -4.40 -17.39
N PRO A 95 15.38 -5.21 -18.48
CA PRO A 95 16.50 -5.28 -19.42
C PRO A 95 16.73 -3.94 -20.14
N PHE A 96 15.68 -3.20 -20.49
CA PHE A 96 15.84 -1.88 -21.12
C PHE A 96 16.57 -0.89 -20.19
N MET A 97 16.32 -0.95 -18.87
CA MET A 97 17.05 -0.16 -17.88
C MET A 97 18.52 -0.60 -17.75
N LEU A 98 18.79 -1.90 -17.72
CA LEU A 98 20.15 -2.45 -17.54
C LEU A 98 21.02 -2.28 -18.79
N PHE A 99 20.43 -2.38 -19.98
CA PHE A 99 21.08 -2.14 -21.27
C PHE A 99 21.06 -0.67 -21.69
N SER A 100 20.57 0.23 -20.84
CA SER A 100 20.63 1.66 -21.09
C SER A 100 22.08 2.12 -21.19
N SER A 101 22.37 2.94 -22.19
CA SER A 101 23.72 3.48 -22.42
C SER A 101 24.27 4.26 -21.22
N LEU A 102 23.40 4.76 -20.34
CA LEU A 102 23.77 5.44 -19.10
C LEU A 102 24.42 4.47 -18.11
N VAL A 103 23.77 3.34 -17.81
CA VAL A 103 24.27 2.36 -16.83
C VAL A 103 25.60 1.77 -17.29
N TRP A 104 25.71 1.44 -18.58
CA TRP A 104 26.96 0.95 -19.15
C TRP A 104 28.09 1.98 -19.09
N ARG A 105 27.79 3.26 -19.40
CA ARG A 105 28.76 4.36 -19.26
C ARG A 105 29.20 4.56 -17.81
N PHE A 106 28.28 4.49 -16.85
CA PHE A 106 28.62 4.57 -15.42
C PHE A 106 29.56 3.45 -14.98
N LEU A 107 29.26 2.20 -15.35
CA LEU A 107 30.12 1.04 -15.10
C LEU A 107 31.51 1.22 -15.73
N GLN A 108 31.57 1.72 -16.96
CA GLN A 108 32.83 1.99 -17.65
C GLN A 108 33.66 3.07 -16.93
N ILE A 109 33.04 4.13 -16.41
CA ILE A 109 33.72 5.17 -15.64
C ILE A 109 34.27 4.61 -14.33
N ILE A 110 33.47 3.84 -13.58
CA ILE A 110 33.91 3.22 -12.32
C ILE A 110 35.08 2.29 -12.58
N TYR A 111 35.00 1.46 -13.62
CA TYR A 111 36.09 0.57 -14.01
C TYR A 111 37.35 1.35 -14.40
N ALA A 112 37.21 2.42 -15.20
CA ALA A 112 38.34 3.25 -15.62
C ALA A 112 39.04 3.91 -14.43
N VAL A 113 38.28 4.55 -13.52
CA VAL A 113 38.81 5.18 -12.30
C VAL A 113 39.47 4.14 -11.39
N GLY A 114 38.84 2.98 -11.19
CA GLY A 114 39.41 1.89 -10.40
C GLY A 114 40.70 1.34 -10.99
N SER A 115 40.77 1.19 -12.31
CA SER A 115 41.98 0.72 -13.00
C SER A 115 43.14 1.71 -12.88
N LEU A 116 42.86 3.02 -12.90
CA LEU A 116 43.85 4.08 -12.68
C LEU A 116 44.35 4.09 -11.25
N LEU A 117 43.46 3.91 -10.26
CA LEU A 117 43.85 3.78 -8.85
C LEU A 117 44.72 2.54 -8.62
N GLY A 118 44.37 1.39 -9.20
CA GLY A 118 45.19 0.18 -9.11
C GLY A 118 46.55 0.33 -9.80
N GLN A 119 46.61 1.03 -10.94
CA GLN A 119 47.88 1.36 -11.60
C GLN A 119 48.73 2.31 -10.76
N LEU A 120 48.11 3.29 -10.09
CA LEU A 120 48.79 4.19 -9.16
C LEU A 120 49.33 3.42 -7.95
N GLU A 121 48.53 2.53 -7.37
CA GLU A 121 48.92 1.69 -6.23
C GLU A 121 50.08 0.75 -6.59
N THR A 122 50.02 0.09 -7.74
CA THR A 122 51.09 -0.80 -8.22
C THR A 122 52.35 -0.04 -8.63
N ALA A 123 52.24 1.19 -9.14
CA ALA A 123 53.37 2.07 -9.42
C ALA A 123 54.04 2.56 -8.12
N LEU A 124 53.25 2.94 -7.12
CA LEU A 124 53.75 3.30 -5.79
C LEU A 124 54.48 2.12 -5.14
N MET A 125 53.96 0.89 -5.24
CA MET A 125 54.64 -0.31 -4.77
C MET A 125 55.99 -0.56 -5.47
N ARG A 126 56.14 -0.18 -6.74
CA ARG A 126 57.42 -0.30 -7.47
C ARG A 126 58.45 0.74 -7.04
N PHE A 127 58.03 1.93 -6.60
CA PHE A 127 58.92 3.00 -6.13
C PHE A 127 59.38 2.83 -4.66
N PHE A 128 58.64 2.08 -3.84
CA PHE A 128 58.99 1.80 -2.44
C PHE A 128 59.36 0.32 -2.25
N PRO A 129 60.56 -0.11 -2.70
CA PRO A 129 60.95 -1.50 -2.54
C PRO A 129 61.30 -1.75 -1.07
N LEU A 130 60.50 -2.60 -0.42
CA LEU A 130 60.80 -3.37 0.80
C LEU A 130 60.69 -2.70 2.19
N THR A 131 60.73 -1.39 2.39
CA THR A 131 60.62 -0.83 3.76
C THR A 131 59.19 -0.48 4.18
N PHE A 132 58.32 -0.06 3.25
CA PHE A 132 57.00 0.49 3.59
C PHE A 132 55.94 -0.58 3.92
N SER A 133 56.03 -1.78 3.33
CA SER A 133 55.09 -2.88 3.61
C SER A 133 55.17 -3.36 5.06
N TRP A 134 56.38 -3.39 5.64
CA TRP A 134 56.58 -3.72 7.05
C TRP A 134 56.11 -2.62 7.98
N VAL A 135 56.20 -1.35 7.56
CA VAL A 135 55.76 -0.19 8.36
C VAL A 135 54.23 -0.07 8.40
N ILE A 136 53.53 -0.25 7.27
CA ILE A 136 52.07 -0.22 7.25
C ILE A 136 51.50 -1.45 7.98
N GLY A 137 52.03 -2.64 7.68
CA GLY A 137 51.60 -3.87 8.37
C GLY A 137 51.88 -3.82 9.87
N GLY A 138 53.08 -3.38 10.25
CA GLY A 138 53.48 -3.23 11.64
C GLY A 138 52.64 -2.21 12.41
N SER A 139 52.33 -1.05 11.80
CA SER A 139 51.52 -0.02 12.45
C SER A 139 50.05 -0.43 12.62
N ALA A 140 49.45 -1.13 11.64
CA ALA A 140 48.10 -1.68 11.75
C ALA A 140 48.00 -2.77 12.83
N ILE A 141 49.02 -3.63 12.95
CA ILE A 141 49.10 -4.66 13.99
C ILE A 141 49.27 -4.02 15.37
N LEU A 142 50.15 -3.02 15.50
CA LEU A 142 50.36 -2.28 16.75
C LEU A 142 49.10 -1.55 17.22
N LEU A 143 48.37 -0.90 16.31
CA LEU A 143 47.09 -0.24 16.65
C LEU A 143 46.02 -1.25 17.06
N SER A 144 45.94 -2.39 16.37
CA SER A 144 44.99 -3.45 16.71
C SER A 144 45.29 -4.08 18.07
N ILE A 145 46.56 -4.39 18.35
CA ILE A 145 47.01 -4.92 19.65
C ILE A 145 46.81 -3.86 20.76
N GLY A 146 47.17 -2.61 20.49
CA GLY A 146 46.96 -1.49 21.42
C GLY A 146 45.49 -1.31 21.77
N GLY A 147 44.59 -1.35 20.78
CA GLY A 147 43.15 -1.31 21.00
C GLY A 147 42.64 -2.48 21.85
N ILE A 148 43.08 -3.71 21.57
CA ILE A 148 42.68 -4.90 22.34
C ILE A 148 43.18 -4.82 23.80
N LEU A 149 44.41 -4.34 24.02
CA LEU A 149 44.97 -4.17 25.36
C LEU A 149 44.23 -3.09 26.15
N LEU A 150 43.86 -1.99 25.49
CA LEU A 150 43.11 -0.88 26.11
C LEU A 150 41.70 -1.32 26.50
N VAL A 151 41.01 -2.07 25.63
CA VAL A 151 39.71 -2.68 25.94
C VAL A 151 39.81 -3.68 27.11
N ARG A 152 40.87 -4.52 27.15
CA ARG A 152 41.12 -5.42 28.28
C ARG A 152 41.42 -4.70 29.59
N ALA A 153 42.17 -3.60 29.54
CA ALA A 153 42.48 -2.79 30.72
C ALA A 153 41.21 -2.14 31.29
N MET A 154 40.33 -1.62 30.43
CA MET A 154 39.03 -1.09 30.84
C MET A 154 38.14 -2.17 31.45
N LEU A 155 38.08 -3.37 30.86
CA LEU A 155 37.29 -4.50 31.39
C LEU A 155 37.78 -5.02 32.74
N LYS A 156 39.11 -5.05 32.98
CA LYS A 156 39.67 -5.43 34.28
C LYS A 156 39.47 -4.36 35.35
N GLY A 157 39.47 -3.08 34.97
CA GLY A 157 39.17 -1.98 35.89
C GLY A 157 37.70 -1.92 36.33
N PHE A 158 36.78 -2.50 35.54
CA PHE A 158 35.34 -2.43 35.80
C PHE A 158 34.84 -3.43 36.86
N HIS A 159 35.61 -4.47 37.23
CA HIS A 159 35.09 -5.58 38.03
C HIS A 159 35.46 -5.60 39.53
N VAL A 160 35.88 -4.47 40.13
CA VAL A 160 36.28 -4.45 41.56
C VAL A 160 35.54 -3.40 42.42
N ASN A 161 34.78 -2.45 41.87
CA ASN A 161 34.21 -1.36 42.69
C ASN A 161 32.68 -1.17 42.67
N GLU A 162 31.87 -2.12 42.18
CA GLU A 162 30.40 -1.93 42.15
C GLU A 162 29.57 -3.09 42.77
N VAL A 163 30.18 -3.94 43.61
CA VAL A 163 29.43 -5.02 44.32
C VAL A 163 29.68 -5.08 45.84
N LEU A 164 30.43 -4.17 46.47
CA LEU A 164 30.53 -4.14 47.95
C LEU A 164 30.97 -2.77 48.50
N SER A 165 30.09 -1.77 48.39
CA SER A 165 29.82 -0.74 49.42
C SER A 165 28.77 0.25 48.91
#